data_AF-A0A818G3L5-F1
#
_entry.id   AF-A0A818G3L5-F1
#
_cell.length_a   1.000
_cell.length_b   1.000
_cell.length_c   1.000
_cell.angle_alpha   90.00
_cell.angle_beta   90.00
_cell.angle_gamma   90.00
#
_symmetry.space_group_name_H-M   'P 1'
#
loop_
_entity.id
_entity.type
_entity.pdbx_description
1 polymer ?
#
loop_
_entity_poly.entity_id
_entity_poly.type
_entity_poly.pdbx_seq_one_letter_code
_entity_poly.pdbx_strand_id
1 'polypeptide(L)'
;MSSRTISAPKIRSIMEKAAMYTMNVIEIFDENICDLINNICSSSQMPPEYVITLLLPAIGHFLNGSQIRTNTGTTTNIPFFTTIIGYPSVNKSSATEAILSACLAIEKHIGIKPEESRINCSATVESLLTELKNTSPKLIQIWDEAATLLQSFGLYKQGGAAYDRSIMYTLYNSSSAVKRQTKSGNITVENPVLNIAAAAHPVDIFSCVSGEGDDDGLMARFLFSVPQPCIPLSSEIKLLDIDEPSFTHLLYIIYCFNMLEPCDVRRNDD
;
A
#
# COMPACT_ATOMS: atom_id res chain seq x y z
N MET A 1 27.66 1.86 -18.30
CA MET A 1 27.01 2.53 -17.17
C MET A 1 27.71 2.12 -15.91
N SER A 2 28.38 3.05 -15.23
CA SER A 2 29.01 2.78 -13.92
C SER A 2 27.89 2.60 -12.90
N SER A 3 27.70 1.36 -12.43
CA SER A 3 26.91 1.06 -11.24
C SER A 3 27.50 1.88 -10.09
N ARG A 4 26.82 2.95 -9.67
CA ARG A 4 27.17 3.69 -8.46
C ARG A 4 26.79 2.81 -7.27
N THR A 5 27.70 1.92 -6.87
CA THR A 5 27.55 1.12 -5.67
C THR A 5 27.56 2.08 -4.47
N ILE A 6 26.39 2.26 -3.83
CA ILE A 6 26.28 3.05 -2.62
C ILE A 6 26.95 2.27 -1.50
N SER A 7 27.93 2.87 -0.83
CA SER A 7 28.64 2.19 0.24
C SER A 7 27.73 1.99 1.45
N ALA A 8 27.84 0.83 2.11
CA ALA A 8 27.08 0.50 3.33
C ALA A 8 27.13 1.59 4.44
N PRO A 9 28.25 2.33 4.64
CA PRO A 9 28.29 3.45 5.58
C PRO A 9 27.31 4.59 5.24
N LYS A 10 27.11 4.88 3.95
CA LYS A 10 26.19 5.94 3.52
C LYS A 10 24.73 5.53 3.74
N ILE A 11 24.40 4.27 3.46
CA ILE A 11 23.10 3.66 3.77
C ILE A 11 22.79 3.80 5.26
N ARG A 12 23.74 3.38 6.11
CA ARG A 12 23.61 3.46 7.57
C ARG A 12 23.36 4.90 8.04
N SER A 13 24.12 5.88 7.53
CA SER A 13 23.93 7.29 7.90
C SER A 13 22.55 7.85 7.52
N ILE A 14 21.98 7.42 6.39
CA ILE A 14 20.62 7.82 5.99
C ILE A 14 19.58 7.18 6.92
N MET A 15 19.73 5.89 7.23
CA MET A 15 18.83 5.19 8.17
C MET A 15 18.89 5.81 9.56
N GLU A 16 20.07 6.22 10.04
CA GLU A 16 20.25 6.91 11.33
C GLU A 16 19.54 8.27 11.35
N LYS A 17 19.55 9.02 10.24
CA LYS A 17 18.78 10.27 10.11
C LYS A 17 17.27 10.04 10.04
N ALA A 18 16.84 9.00 9.32
CA ALA A 18 15.43 8.63 9.23
C ALA A 18 14.87 8.18 10.59
N ALA A 19 15.70 7.51 11.41
CA ALA A 19 15.34 7.13 12.78
C ALA A 19 15.06 8.32 13.71
N MET A 20 15.40 9.56 13.33
CA MET A 20 15.01 10.77 14.08
C MET A 20 13.51 11.09 13.92
N TYR A 21 12.85 10.53 12.91
CA TYR A 21 11.41 10.66 12.67
C TYR A 21 10.71 9.36 13.07
N THR A 22 10.72 9.06 14.38
CA THR A 22 9.95 7.96 14.94
C THR A 22 8.52 8.42 15.19
N MET A 23 7.57 7.80 14.49
CA MET A 23 6.16 7.89 14.81
C MET A 23 5.74 6.52 15.34
N ASN A 24 5.05 6.51 16.48
CA ASN A 24 4.42 5.29 16.94
C ASN A 24 3.15 5.06 16.10
N VAL A 25 3.30 4.32 14.99
CA VAL A 25 2.26 4.17 13.97
C VAL A 25 0.99 3.53 14.53
N ILE A 26 1.08 2.84 15.67
CA ILE A 26 -0.07 2.25 16.34
C ILE A 26 -1.01 3.31 16.94
N GLU A 27 -0.46 4.45 17.39
CA GLU A 27 -1.24 5.55 18.01
C GLU A 27 -2.17 6.28 17.02
N ILE A 28 -2.12 5.91 15.73
CA ILE A 28 -3.07 6.38 14.72
C ILE A 28 -4.46 5.76 14.96
N PHE A 29 -4.53 4.60 15.61
CA PHE A 29 -5.77 3.89 15.89
C PHE A 29 -6.24 4.09 17.33
N ASP A 30 -7.52 3.84 17.59
CA ASP A 30 -8.04 3.77 18.95
C ASP A 30 -7.51 2.53 19.70
N GLU A 31 -7.70 2.51 21.02
CA GLU A 31 -7.22 1.45 21.92
C GLU A 31 -7.69 0.05 21.50
N ASN A 32 -8.94 -0.10 21.04
CA ASN A 32 -9.47 -1.41 20.67
C ASN A 32 -8.80 -1.95 19.40
N ILE A 33 -8.59 -1.08 18.40
CA ILE A 33 -7.90 -1.46 17.17
C ILE A 33 -6.41 -1.69 17.43
N CYS A 34 -5.79 -0.89 18.31
CA CYS A 34 -4.41 -1.11 18.75
C CYS A 34 -4.24 -2.50 19.38
N ASP A 35 -5.12 -2.85 20.32
CA ASP A 35 -5.09 -4.14 21.00
C ASP A 35 -5.30 -5.29 20.03
N LEU A 36 -6.25 -5.15 19.09
CA LEU A 36 -6.45 -6.11 18.01
C LEU A 36 -5.17 -6.34 17.20
N ILE A 37 -4.55 -5.26 16.72
CA ILE A 37 -3.32 -5.33 15.92
C ILE A 37 -2.20 -5.98 16.73
N ASN A 38 -2.01 -5.57 17.99
CA ASN A 38 -0.99 -6.12 18.88
C ASN A 38 -1.19 -7.61 19.15
N ASN A 39 -2.43 -8.06 19.34
CA ASN A 39 -2.73 -9.48 19.56
C ASN A 39 -2.40 -10.32 18.31
N ILE A 40 -2.80 -9.86 17.11
CA ILE A 40 -2.47 -10.55 15.86
C ILE A 40 -0.96 -10.55 15.60
N CYS A 41 -0.29 -9.43 15.88
CA CYS A 41 1.15 -9.29 15.68
C CYS A 41 1.95 -10.18 16.64
N SER A 42 1.51 -10.27 17.90
CA SER A 42 2.16 -11.10 18.92
C SER A 42 2.04 -12.60 18.60
N SER A 43 0.87 -13.04 18.13
CA SER A 43 0.63 -14.44 17.78
C SER A 43 1.43 -14.88 16.54
N SER A 44 1.63 -13.96 15.59
CA SER A 44 2.32 -14.22 14.32
C SER A 44 3.78 -13.76 14.30
N GLN A 45 4.28 -13.24 15.42
CA GLN A 45 5.65 -12.72 15.58
C GLN A 45 6.02 -11.63 14.56
N MET A 46 5.08 -10.74 14.26
CA MET A 46 5.25 -9.67 13.29
C MET A 46 5.42 -8.33 14.02
N PRO A 47 6.36 -7.47 13.61
CA PRO A 47 6.36 -6.07 14.04
C PRO A 47 5.03 -5.37 13.67
N PRO A 48 4.34 -4.73 14.63
CA PRO A 48 3.09 -4.01 14.36
C PRO A 48 3.22 -2.97 13.25
N GLU A 49 4.37 -2.34 13.12
CA GLU A 49 4.64 -1.34 12.09
C GLU A 49 4.63 -1.94 10.68
N TYR A 50 5.07 -3.20 10.51
CA TYR A 50 4.95 -3.87 9.21
C TYR A 50 3.49 -4.08 8.84
N VAL A 51 2.71 -4.57 9.78
CA VAL A 51 1.27 -4.80 9.58
C VAL A 51 0.56 -3.49 9.28
N ILE A 52 0.73 -2.46 10.11
CA ILE A 52 0.00 -1.19 9.97
C ILE A 52 0.33 -0.53 8.63
N THR A 53 1.60 -0.52 8.24
CA THR A 53 2.03 0.06 6.97
C THR A 53 1.32 -0.61 5.79
N LEU A 54 1.23 -1.94 5.78
CA LEU A 54 0.55 -2.71 4.73
C LEU A 54 -0.99 -2.67 4.85
N LEU A 55 -1.52 -2.46 6.05
CA LEU A 55 -2.94 -2.37 6.33
C LEU A 55 -3.54 -1.08 5.74
N LEU A 56 -2.81 0.04 5.76
CA LEU A 56 -3.30 1.33 5.23
C LEU A 56 -3.80 1.24 3.76
N PRO A 57 -3.04 0.70 2.78
CA PRO A 57 -3.53 0.43 1.42
C PRO A 57 -4.76 -0.47 1.37
N ALA A 58 -4.84 -1.49 2.22
CA ALA A 58 -6.02 -2.36 2.29
C ALA A 58 -7.25 -1.60 2.79
N ILE A 59 -7.09 -0.75 3.80
CA ILE A 59 -8.14 0.17 4.27
C ILE A 59 -8.56 1.09 3.13
N GLY A 60 -7.62 1.76 2.45
CA GLY A 60 -7.92 2.63 1.30
C GLY A 60 -8.64 1.89 0.16
N HIS A 61 -8.29 0.62 -0.06
CA HIS A 61 -8.94 -0.24 -1.06
C HIS A 61 -10.40 -0.54 -0.70
N PHE A 62 -10.72 -0.85 0.55
CA PHE A 62 -12.08 -1.17 0.99
C PHE A 62 -12.93 0.08 1.31
N LEU A 63 -12.31 1.22 1.60
CA LEU A 63 -12.94 2.54 1.68
C LEU A 63 -13.28 3.14 0.32
N ASN A 64 -13.26 2.34 -0.74
CA ASN A 64 -13.26 2.77 -2.13
C ASN A 64 -14.35 3.78 -2.56
N GLY A 65 -15.47 3.88 -1.85
CA GLY A 65 -16.54 4.85 -2.10
C GLY A 65 -16.37 6.17 -1.35
N SER A 66 -15.49 6.20 -0.37
CA SER A 66 -15.24 7.30 0.53
C SER A 66 -14.27 8.30 -0.08
N GLN A 67 -14.55 9.58 0.16
CA GLN A 67 -13.67 10.67 -0.22
C GLN A 67 -13.43 11.56 0.99
N ILE A 68 -12.21 12.05 1.13
CA ILE A 68 -11.86 13.01 2.16
C ILE A 68 -12.11 14.40 1.58
N ARG A 69 -12.96 15.17 2.24
CA ARG A 69 -13.16 16.59 1.93
C ARG A 69 -12.37 17.43 2.92
N THR A 70 -11.44 18.21 2.41
CA THR A 70 -10.68 19.17 3.23
C THR A 70 -11.56 20.36 3.61
N ASN A 71 -11.15 21.12 4.63
CA ASN A 71 -11.82 22.38 5.01
C ASN A 71 -11.81 23.42 3.87
N THR A 72 -10.88 23.30 2.92
CA THR A 72 -10.82 24.16 1.71
C THR A 72 -11.81 23.74 0.62
N GLY A 73 -12.58 22.67 0.85
CA GLY A 73 -13.58 22.16 -0.10
C GLY A 73 -13.02 21.20 -1.15
N THR A 74 -11.72 20.90 -1.11
CA THR A 74 -11.10 19.92 -2.02
C THR A 74 -11.50 18.52 -1.60
N THR A 75 -11.96 17.72 -2.55
CA THR A 75 -12.31 16.32 -2.33
C THR A 75 -11.26 15.43 -2.97
N THR A 76 -10.76 14.45 -2.23
CA THR A 76 -9.78 13.46 -2.72
C THR A 76 -10.21 12.04 -2.36
N ASN A 77 -9.87 11.09 -3.21
CA ASN A 77 -9.91 9.68 -2.85
C ASN A 77 -8.82 9.37 -1.81
N ILE A 78 -8.78 8.13 -1.34
CA ILE A 78 -7.87 7.67 -0.28
C ILE A 78 -6.86 6.62 -0.82
N PRO A 79 -5.89 7.01 -1.64
CA PRO A 79 -4.83 6.12 -2.09
C PRO A 79 -3.65 6.14 -1.13
N PHE A 80 -3.16 4.95 -0.80
CA PHE A 80 -1.92 4.78 -0.07
C PHE A 80 -0.93 4.02 -0.91
N PHE A 81 0.24 4.62 -1.12
CA PHE A 81 1.42 3.90 -1.57
C PHE A 81 2.31 3.69 -0.36
N THR A 82 2.55 2.44 0.01
CA THR A 82 3.31 2.11 1.21
C THR A 82 4.31 1.02 0.89
N THR A 83 5.46 1.10 1.55
CA THR A 83 6.49 0.09 1.41
C THR A 83 7.15 -0.18 2.75
N ILE A 84 7.09 -1.42 3.22
CA ILE A 84 7.89 -1.91 4.34
C ILE A 84 9.28 -2.30 3.84
N ILE A 85 10.29 -1.94 4.62
CA ILE A 85 11.70 -2.13 4.27
C ILE A 85 12.33 -2.98 5.36
N GLY A 86 12.99 -4.05 4.95
CA GLY A 86 13.68 -4.91 5.89
C GLY A 86 14.57 -5.94 5.21
N TYR A 87 15.56 -6.41 5.96
CA TYR A 87 16.44 -7.49 5.52
C TYR A 87 15.66 -8.82 5.32
N PRO A 88 16.24 -9.82 4.68
CA PRO A 88 15.67 -11.17 4.69
C PRO A 88 15.40 -11.66 6.13
N SER A 89 14.40 -12.53 6.28
CA SER A 89 14.08 -13.21 7.55
C SER A 89 13.59 -12.30 8.70
N VAL A 90 13.02 -11.13 8.39
CA VAL A 90 12.40 -10.24 9.38
C VAL A 90 10.86 -10.28 9.36
N ASN A 91 10.26 -11.38 8.89
CA ASN A 91 8.80 -11.57 8.84
C ASN A 91 8.01 -10.58 7.96
N LYS A 92 8.65 -9.91 6.98
CA LYS A 92 7.95 -9.09 5.97
C LYS A 92 6.90 -9.91 5.22
N SER A 93 7.28 -11.08 4.71
CA SER A 93 6.40 -11.97 3.96
C SER A 93 5.22 -12.45 4.76
N SER A 94 5.40 -12.73 6.06
CA SER A 94 4.29 -13.08 6.95
C SER A 94 3.28 -11.95 7.07
N ALA A 95 3.75 -10.70 7.19
CA ALA A 95 2.87 -9.53 7.24
C ALA A 95 2.16 -9.29 5.90
N THR A 96 2.88 -9.39 4.78
CA THR A 96 2.29 -9.29 3.42
C THR A 96 1.21 -10.34 3.21
N GLU A 97 1.50 -11.60 3.56
CA GLU A 97 0.58 -12.74 3.39
C GLU A 97 -0.66 -12.61 4.28
N ALA A 98 -0.50 -12.11 5.51
CA ALA A 98 -1.62 -11.87 6.42
C ALA A 98 -2.60 -10.84 5.85
N ILE A 99 -2.10 -9.73 5.29
CA ILE A 99 -2.94 -8.71 4.66
C ILE A 99 -3.54 -9.22 3.35
N LEU A 100 -2.76 -9.89 2.50
CA LEU A 100 -3.25 -10.48 1.25
C LEU A 100 -4.39 -11.48 1.50
N SER A 101 -4.18 -12.39 2.46
CA SER A 101 -5.18 -13.38 2.85
C SER A 101 -6.46 -12.73 3.37
N ALA A 102 -6.36 -11.66 4.16
CA ALA A 102 -7.51 -10.91 4.65
C ALA A 102 -8.29 -10.25 3.51
N CYS A 103 -7.60 -9.60 2.57
CA CYS A 103 -8.22 -8.99 1.40
C CYS A 103 -8.95 -10.03 0.53
N LEU A 104 -8.30 -11.16 0.22
CA LEU A 104 -8.89 -12.25 -0.56
C LEU A 104 -10.10 -12.89 0.15
N ALA A 105 -10.03 -13.04 1.47
CA ALA A 105 -11.14 -13.55 2.27
C ALA A 105 -12.37 -12.65 2.17
N ILE A 106 -12.18 -11.33 2.17
CA ILE A 106 -13.29 -10.37 1.98
C ILE A 106 -13.85 -10.44 0.57
N GLU A 107 -13.00 -10.42 -0.46
CA GLU A 107 -13.47 -10.55 -1.85
C GLU A 107 -14.33 -11.79 -2.04
N LYS A 108 -13.86 -12.93 -1.51
CA LYS A 108 -14.61 -14.19 -1.51
C LYS A 108 -15.95 -14.06 -0.77
N HIS A 109 -15.95 -13.43 0.40
CA HIS A 109 -17.15 -13.25 1.22
C HIS A 109 -18.21 -12.37 0.53
N ILE A 110 -17.79 -11.32 -0.17
CA ILE A 110 -18.69 -10.42 -0.92
C ILE A 110 -19.02 -10.95 -2.33
N GLY A 111 -18.58 -12.17 -2.67
CA GLY A 111 -18.94 -12.86 -3.91
C GLY A 111 -18.14 -12.43 -5.14
N ILE A 112 -17.00 -11.74 -4.98
CA ILE A 112 -16.07 -11.48 -6.08
C ILE A 112 -15.39 -12.79 -6.44
N LYS A 113 -15.42 -13.14 -7.73
CA LYS A 113 -14.74 -14.33 -8.25
C LYS A 113 -13.25 -14.06 -8.44
N PRO A 114 -12.37 -15.08 -8.39
CA PRO A 114 -10.94 -14.90 -8.57
C PRO A 114 -10.54 -14.15 -9.85
N GLU A 115 -11.23 -14.39 -10.96
CA GLU A 115 -11.01 -13.70 -12.24
C GLU A 115 -11.46 -12.21 -12.26
N GLU A 116 -12.26 -11.82 -11.27
CA GLU A 116 -12.76 -10.46 -11.04
C GLU A 116 -12.07 -9.82 -9.82
N SER A 117 -11.01 -10.44 -9.29
CA SER A 117 -10.28 -9.94 -8.13
C SER A 117 -9.69 -8.56 -8.41
N ARG A 118 -9.86 -7.67 -7.44
CA ARG A 118 -9.34 -6.30 -7.47
C ARG A 118 -7.97 -6.18 -6.79
N ILE A 119 -7.39 -7.33 -6.44
CA ILE A 119 -6.08 -7.48 -5.85
C ILE A 119 -5.14 -8.03 -6.93
N ASN A 120 -4.04 -7.34 -7.22
CA ASN A 120 -3.11 -7.74 -8.27
C ASN A 120 -1.64 -7.51 -7.90
N CYS A 121 -0.75 -7.93 -8.80
CA CYS A 121 0.70 -7.73 -8.72
C CYS A 121 1.30 -7.49 -10.11
N SER A 122 0.58 -6.75 -10.96
CA SER A 122 0.98 -6.50 -12.35
C SER A 122 2.26 -5.66 -12.41
N ALA A 123 3.33 -6.23 -12.97
CA ALA A 123 4.64 -5.59 -13.04
C ALA A 123 4.77 -4.48 -14.10
N THR A 124 3.81 -4.36 -15.02
CA THR A 124 3.82 -3.35 -16.09
C THR A 124 2.61 -2.45 -16.01
N VAL A 125 2.78 -1.20 -16.44
CA VAL A 125 1.69 -0.22 -16.47
C VAL A 125 0.59 -0.62 -17.46
N GLU A 126 0.93 -1.27 -18.57
CA GLU A 126 -0.07 -1.77 -19.53
C GLU A 126 -0.98 -2.85 -18.94
N SER A 127 -0.41 -3.82 -18.22
CA SER A 127 -1.18 -4.88 -17.58
C SER A 127 -2.05 -4.29 -16.48
N LEU A 128 -1.49 -3.39 -15.64
CA LEU A 128 -2.23 -2.67 -14.61
C LEU A 128 -3.42 -1.89 -15.19
N LEU A 129 -3.22 -1.13 -16.27
CA LEU A 129 -4.30 -0.37 -16.91
C LEU A 129 -5.36 -1.27 -17.57
N THR A 130 -4.96 -2.44 -18.06
CA THR A 130 -5.89 -3.43 -18.62
C THR A 130 -6.77 -4.00 -17.52
N GLU A 131 -6.20 -4.32 -16.35
CA GLU A 131 -6.94 -4.80 -15.18
C GLU A 131 -7.85 -3.71 -14.61
N LEU A 132 -7.37 -2.47 -14.54
CA LEU A 132 -8.18 -1.32 -14.12
C LEU A 132 -9.40 -1.11 -15.03
N LYS A 133 -9.26 -1.39 -16.33
CA LYS A 133 -10.35 -1.29 -17.30
C LYS A 133 -11.32 -2.45 -17.20
N ASN A 134 -10.82 -3.67 -17.03
CA ASN A 134 -11.61 -4.89 -17.16
C ASN A 134 -12.29 -5.30 -15.86
N THR A 135 -11.66 -5.03 -14.71
CA THR A 135 -12.11 -5.53 -13.41
C THR A 135 -12.73 -4.43 -12.57
N SER A 136 -11.96 -3.38 -12.27
CA SER A 136 -12.42 -2.25 -11.48
C SER A 136 -11.50 -1.05 -11.70
N PRO A 137 -12.00 0.20 -11.79
CA PRO A 137 -11.14 1.38 -11.82
C PRO A 137 -10.33 1.57 -10.53
N LYS A 138 -10.54 0.71 -9.53
CA LYS A 138 -9.99 0.86 -8.19
C LYS A 138 -9.38 -0.47 -7.74
N LEU A 139 -8.06 -0.51 -7.62
CA LEU A 139 -7.32 -1.74 -7.34
C LEU A 139 -6.38 -1.56 -6.15
N ILE A 140 -5.94 -2.70 -5.60
CA ILE A 140 -4.80 -2.78 -4.69
C ILE A 140 -3.74 -3.69 -5.28
N GLN A 141 -2.51 -3.20 -5.27
CA GLN A 141 -1.32 -3.98 -5.55
C GLN A 141 -0.68 -4.44 -4.23
N ILE A 142 -0.47 -5.74 -4.07
CA ILE A 142 0.24 -6.30 -2.91
C ILE A 142 1.50 -7.04 -3.39
N TRP A 143 2.66 -6.59 -2.91
CA TRP A 143 3.97 -7.08 -3.34
C TRP A 143 4.80 -7.54 -2.14
N ASP A 144 5.22 -8.81 -2.12
CA ASP A 144 6.17 -9.28 -1.11
C ASP A 144 7.63 -8.91 -1.45
N GLU A 145 7.92 -8.77 -2.74
CA GLU A 145 9.21 -8.30 -3.24
C GLU A 145 8.98 -7.24 -4.31
N ALA A 146 9.02 -5.98 -3.89
CA ALA A 146 8.70 -4.85 -4.74
C ALA A 146 9.86 -4.39 -5.62
N ALA A 147 10.99 -5.10 -5.65
CA ALA A 147 12.11 -4.77 -6.53
C ALA A 147 11.66 -4.58 -7.99
N THR A 148 10.79 -5.45 -8.51
CA THR A 148 10.27 -5.35 -9.88
C THR A 148 9.38 -4.12 -10.08
N LEU A 149 8.46 -3.85 -9.15
CA LEU A 149 7.62 -2.65 -9.14
C LEU A 149 8.48 -1.37 -9.08
N LEU A 150 9.40 -1.31 -8.15
CA LEU A 150 10.23 -0.13 -7.89
C LEU A 150 11.22 0.14 -9.02
N GLN A 151 11.79 -0.92 -9.61
CA GLN A 151 12.61 -0.80 -10.80
C GLN A 151 11.79 -0.29 -11.99
N SER A 152 10.52 -0.70 -12.13
CA SER A 152 9.64 -0.21 -13.21
C SER A 152 9.51 1.33 -13.23
N PHE A 153 9.65 1.99 -12.08
CA PHE A 153 9.54 3.45 -11.97
C PHE A 153 10.73 4.24 -12.54
N GLY A 154 11.73 3.61 -13.16
CA GLY A 154 12.93 4.30 -13.65
C GLY A 154 13.62 3.71 -14.89
N LEU A 155 13.07 2.66 -15.52
CA LEU A 155 13.79 1.88 -16.53
C LEU A 155 14.02 2.56 -17.89
N TYR A 156 13.36 3.68 -18.21
CA TYR A 156 13.44 4.32 -19.53
C TYR A 156 13.93 5.77 -19.49
N LYS A 157 15.14 6.00 -18.96
CA LYS A 157 15.84 7.30 -19.05
C LYS A 157 16.23 7.74 -20.48
N GLN A 158 15.78 7.05 -21.52
CA GLN A 158 15.80 7.55 -22.91
C GLN A 158 14.39 7.50 -23.50
N GLY A 159 13.63 8.59 -23.32
CA GLY A 159 12.43 8.92 -24.11
C GLY A 159 11.07 8.39 -23.63
N GLY A 160 11.00 7.40 -22.73
CA GLY A 160 9.74 6.73 -22.35
C GLY A 160 9.33 6.73 -20.87
N ALA A 161 10.25 6.86 -19.91
CA ALA A 161 9.96 6.66 -18.47
C ALA A 161 9.10 7.75 -17.83
N ALA A 162 9.14 8.97 -18.36
CA ALA A 162 8.37 10.09 -17.81
C ALA A 162 6.85 9.82 -17.86
N TYR A 163 6.40 8.99 -18.81
CA TYR A 163 4.99 8.69 -19.00
C TYR A 163 4.45 7.65 -18.01
N ASP A 164 5.21 6.61 -17.68
CA ASP A 164 4.76 5.61 -16.70
C ASP A 164 4.70 6.22 -15.29
N ARG A 165 5.64 7.08 -14.92
CA ARG A 165 5.59 7.84 -13.65
C ARG A 165 4.41 8.81 -13.60
N SER A 166 4.11 9.49 -14.72
CA SER A 166 2.93 10.36 -14.80
C SER A 166 1.60 9.61 -14.70
N ILE A 167 1.55 8.37 -15.17
CA ILE A 167 0.43 7.47 -14.90
C ILE A 167 0.33 7.17 -13.41
N MET A 168 1.42 6.80 -12.74
CA MET A 168 1.41 6.54 -11.30
C MET A 168 0.93 7.76 -10.49
N TYR A 169 1.30 8.98 -10.89
CA TYR A 169 0.74 10.20 -10.31
C TYR A 169 -0.76 10.33 -10.50
N THR A 170 -1.24 10.01 -11.70
CA THR A 170 -2.66 10.07 -11.99
C THR A 170 -3.43 9.05 -11.15
N LEU A 171 -2.88 7.84 -10.97
CA LEU A 171 -3.45 6.80 -10.12
C LEU A 171 -3.44 7.17 -8.63
N TYR A 172 -2.41 7.89 -8.17
CA TYR A 172 -2.33 8.39 -6.79
C TYR A 172 -3.22 9.62 -6.56
N ASN A 173 -3.30 10.58 -7.48
CA ASN A 173 -4.15 11.75 -7.26
C ASN A 173 -5.64 11.42 -7.53
N SER A 174 -5.89 10.40 -8.36
CA SER A 174 -7.21 10.00 -8.85
C SER A 174 -8.04 11.18 -9.42
N SER A 175 -7.35 12.21 -9.95
CA SER A 175 -7.96 13.49 -10.33
C SER A 175 -8.45 13.54 -11.78
N SER A 176 -8.05 12.57 -12.61
CA SER A 176 -8.36 12.57 -14.05
C SER A 176 -8.34 11.16 -14.63
N ALA A 177 -9.04 10.99 -15.75
CA ALA A 177 -8.99 9.76 -16.53
C ALA A 177 -7.57 9.42 -16.98
N VAL A 178 -7.21 8.14 -16.94
CA VAL A 178 -5.99 7.65 -17.61
C VAL A 178 -6.37 7.15 -19.00
N LYS A 179 -5.72 7.70 -20.02
CA LYS A 179 -5.91 7.32 -21.43
C LYS A 179 -4.60 6.86 -22.02
N ARG A 180 -4.57 5.63 -22.54
CA ARG A 180 -3.39 5.04 -23.19
C ARG A 180 -3.81 4.33 -24.48
N GLN A 181 -3.10 4.63 -25.56
CA GLN A 181 -3.21 3.88 -26.81
C GLN A 181 -2.26 2.67 -26.74
N THR A 182 -2.79 1.47 -26.91
CA THR A 182 -2.01 0.23 -26.97
C THR A 182 -2.17 -0.43 -28.33
N LYS A 183 -1.39 -1.48 -28.60
CA LYS A 183 -1.54 -2.29 -29.82
C LYS A 183 -2.90 -2.99 -29.92
N SER A 184 -3.53 -3.27 -28.77
CA SER A 184 -4.84 -3.93 -28.68
C SER A 184 -6.03 -2.97 -28.65
N GLY A 185 -5.77 -1.65 -28.64
CA GLY A 185 -6.80 -0.61 -28.70
C GLY A 185 -6.57 0.53 -27.71
N ASN A 186 -7.58 1.35 -27.50
CA ASN A 186 -7.52 2.44 -26.53
C ASN A 186 -8.00 1.94 -25.15
N ILE A 187 -7.17 2.17 -24.14
CA ILE A 187 -7.52 2.01 -22.73
C ILE A 187 -7.90 3.38 -22.19
N THR A 188 -9.08 3.47 -21.59
CA THR A 188 -9.54 4.66 -20.87
C THR A 188 -10.14 4.18 -19.56
N VAL A 189 -9.60 4.67 -18.46
CA VAL A 189 -10.10 4.38 -17.11
C VAL A 189 -10.42 5.72 -16.46
N GLU A 190 -11.68 5.91 -16.11
CA GLU A 190 -12.17 7.12 -15.46
C GLU A 190 -11.97 7.02 -13.95
N ASN A 191 -11.47 8.10 -13.34
CA ASN A 191 -11.21 8.22 -11.90
C ASN A 191 -10.50 7.01 -11.27
N PRO A 192 -9.35 6.57 -11.81
CA PRO A 192 -8.70 5.38 -11.31
C PRO A 192 -8.03 5.64 -9.96
N VAL A 193 -8.17 4.68 -9.04
CA VAL A 193 -7.49 4.70 -7.74
C VAL A 193 -6.62 3.47 -7.64
N LEU A 194 -5.35 3.66 -7.29
CA LEU A 194 -4.46 2.57 -6.95
C LEU A 194 -4.04 2.68 -5.49
N ASN A 195 -4.08 1.55 -4.79
CA ASN A 195 -3.42 1.35 -3.50
C ASN A 195 -2.22 0.41 -3.71
N ILE A 196 -1.10 0.66 -3.05
CA ILE A 196 0.10 -0.18 -3.14
C ILE A 196 0.55 -0.54 -1.71
N ALA A 197 0.54 -1.82 -1.41
CA ALA A 197 1.17 -2.42 -0.25
C ALA A 197 2.39 -3.21 -0.73
N ALA A 198 3.59 -2.77 -0.36
CA ALA A 198 4.82 -3.37 -0.83
C ALA A 198 5.75 -3.74 0.31
N ALA A 199 6.52 -4.81 0.13
CA ALA A 199 7.69 -5.14 0.92
C ALA A 199 8.91 -5.13 0.01
N ALA A 200 10.03 -4.58 0.50
CA ALA A 200 11.25 -4.45 -0.28
C ALA A 200 12.50 -4.65 0.58
N HIS A 201 13.62 -4.95 -0.08
CA HIS A 201 14.92 -4.87 0.55
C HIS A 201 15.47 -3.44 0.55
N PRO A 202 16.31 -3.08 1.54
CA PRO A 202 16.89 -1.74 1.62
C PRO A 202 17.61 -1.31 0.33
N VAL A 203 18.32 -2.23 -0.32
CA VAL A 203 19.11 -1.95 -1.54
C VAL A 203 18.22 -1.45 -2.68
N ASP A 204 17.06 -2.05 -2.88
CA ASP A 204 16.13 -1.67 -3.95
C ASP A 204 15.62 -0.23 -3.73
N ILE A 205 15.26 0.09 -2.49
CA ILE A 205 14.79 1.43 -2.11
C ILE A 205 15.88 2.48 -2.26
N PHE A 206 17.11 2.19 -1.81
CA PHE A 206 18.21 3.15 -1.93
C PHE A 206 18.51 3.48 -3.40
N SER A 207 18.38 2.51 -4.30
CA SER A 207 18.59 2.74 -5.72
C SER A 207 17.54 3.69 -6.32
N CYS A 208 16.28 3.60 -5.86
CA CYS A 208 15.19 4.47 -6.27
C CYS A 208 15.34 5.89 -5.68
N VAL A 209 15.57 6.00 -4.37
CA VAL A 209 15.62 7.28 -3.64
C VAL A 209 16.92 8.04 -3.91
N SER A 210 18.06 7.36 -4.09
CA SER A 210 19.34 8.06 -4.32
C SER A 210 19.45 8.69 -5.72
N GLY A 211 18.50 8.39 -6.60
CA GLY A 211 18.35 9.03 -7.91
C GLY A 211 17.64 10.38 -7.87
N GLU A 212 17.17 10.82 -6.70
CA GLU A 212 16.21 11.93 -6.55
C GLU A 212 16.75 13.36 -6.70
N GLY A 213 18.03 13.55 -7.02
CA GLY A 213 18.60 14.89 -7.20
C GLY A 213 17.85 15.79 -8.22
N ASP A 214 17.04 15.17 -9.10
CA ASP A 214 16.15 15.79 -10.08
C ASP A 214 14.72 15.16 -10.07
N ASP A 215 14.22 14.65 -8.93
CA ASP A 215 12.98 13.83 -8.91
C ASP A 215 11.69 14.61 -9.19
N ASP A 216 10.71 13.92 -9.78
CA ASP A 216 9.37 14.46 -10.03
C ASP A 216 8.45 14.41 -8.78
N GLY A 217 8.89 13.76 -7.69
CA GLY A 217 8.17 13.66 -6.41
C GLY A 217 7.36 12.37 -6.19
N LEU A 218 7.67 11.27 -6.88
CA LEU A 218 6.82 10.07 -6.88
C LEU A 218 7.09 9.27 -5.62
N MET A 219 8.37 9.14 -5.29
CA MET A 219 8.82 8.50 -4.07
C MET A 219 8.35 9.25 -2.82
N ALA A 220 8.17 10.57 -2.91
CA ALA A 220 7.58 11.37 -1.83
C ALA A 220 6.10 11.03 -1.53
N ARG A 221 5.43 10.24 -2.40
CA ARG A 221 4.06 9.73 -2.16
C ARG A 221 4.04 8.36 -1.49
N PHE A 222 5.19 7.70 -1.38
CA PHE A 222 5.31 6.45 -0.66
C PHE A 222 5.54 6.72 0.83
N LEU A 223 4.75 6.07 1.68
CA LEU A 223 5.06 5.91 3.08
C LEU A 223 6.03 4.73 3.23
N PHE A 224 7.30 5.03 3.50
CA PHE A 224 8.32 4.03 3.77
C PHE A 224 8.37 3.73 5.27
N SER A 225 8.33 2.45 5.63
CA SER A 225 8.46 1.98 7.01
C SER A 225 9.68 1.09 7.16
N VAL A 226 10.55 1.42 8.12
CA VAL A 226 11.80 0.69 8.41
C VAL A 226 11.83 0.29 9.88
N PRO A 227 10.89 -0.54 10.35
CA PRO A 227 10.84 -0.91 11.75
C PRO A 227 12.03 -1.76 12.14
N GLN A 228 12.35 -1.68 13.44
CA GLN A 228 13.33 -2.55 14.05
C GLN A 228 12.81 -3.99 13.97
N PRO A 229 13.62 -4.96 13.49
CA PRO A 229 13.19 -6.35 13.48
C PRO A 229 12.91 -6.80 14.92
N CYS A 230 11.70 -7.26 15.17
CA CYS A 230 11.36 -7.87 16.45
C CYS A 230 11.88 -9.30 16.45
N ILE A 231 12.83 -9.61 17.33
CA ILE A 231 13.23 -11.00 17.60
C ILE A 231 12.28 -11.50 18.69
N PRO A 232 11.34 -12.40 18.39
CA PRO A 232 10.41 -12.91 19.40
C PRO A 232 11.19 -13.68 20.47
N LEU A 233 11.00 -13.32 21.73
CA LEU A 233 11.44 -14.14 22.86
C LEU A 233 10.44 -15.29 23.01
N SER A 234 10.95 -16.52 22.95
CA SER A 234 10.15 -17.77 22.95
C SER A 234 9.25 -17.96 24.17
N SER A 235 9.40 -17.14 25.22
CA SER A 235 8.65 -17.23 26.48
C SER A 235 7.29 -16.53 26.47
N GLU A 236 6.95 -15.74 25.44
CA GLU A 236 5.72 -14.92 25.42
C GLU A 236 4.62 -15.45 24.47
N ILE A 237 4.79 -16.66 23.93
CA ILE A 237 3.81 -17.26 23.01
C ILE A 237 2.61 -17.77 23.80
N LYS A 238 1.60 -16.92 23.96
CA LYS A 238 0.25 -17.40 24.29
C LYS A 238 -0.35 -17.99 23.02
N LEU A 239 -0.60 -19.30 23.03
CA LEU A 239 -1.46 -19.94 22.05
C LEU A 239 -2.87 -19.37 22.24
N LEU A 240 -3.40 -18.68 21.25
CA LEU A 240 -4.75 -18.10 21.28
C LEU A 240 -5.75 -19.09 20.65
N ASP A 241 -6.90 -19.23 21.30
CA ASP A 241 -8.03 -20.04 20.83
C ASP A 241 -8.71 -19.37 19.61
N ILE A 242 -9.20 -20.18 18.68
CA ILE A 242 -9.46 -19.84 17.25
C ILE A 242 -10.81 -19.10 17.02
N ASP A 243 -11.26 -18.25 17.95
CA ASP A 243 -12.46 -17.40 17.79
C ASP A 243 -12.15 -15.88 17.77
N GLU A 244 -10.88 -15.51 17.60
CA GLU A 244 -10.44 -14.12 17.77
C GLU A 244 -10.59 -13.21 16.54
N PRO A 245 -10.86 -11.91 16.75
CA PRO A 245 -10.93 -10.91 15.70
C PRO A 245 -9.63 -10.91 14.85
N SER A 246 -9.79 -10.76 13.54
CA SER A 246 -8.72 -10.86 12.55
C SER A 246 -8.71 -9.63 11.65
N PHE A 247 -7.64 -9.44 10.85
CA PHE A 247 -7.63 -8.38 9.83
C PHE A 247 -8.83 -8.48 8.89
N THR A 248 -9.33 -9.69 8.59
CA THR A 248 -10.55 -9.91 7.82
C THR A 248 -11.76 -9.24 8.47
N HIS A 249 -11.93 -9.37 9.79
CA HIS A 249 -13.04 -8.73 10.51
C HIS A 249 -12.93 -7.20 10.47
N LEU A 250 -11.75 -6.65 10.73
CA LEU A 250 -11.51 -5.20 10.68
C LEU A 250 -11.81 -4.62 9.29
N LEU A 251 -11.24 -5.23 8.25
CA LEU A 251 -11.43 -4.78 6.87
C LEU A 251 -12.87 -4.99 6.39
N TYR A 252 -13.58 -6.03 6.88
CA TYR A 252 -15.00 -6.22 6.59
C TYR A 252 -15.87 -5.14 7.23
N ILE A 253 -15.60 -4.75 8.48
CA ILE A 253 -16.28 -3.63 9.15
C ILE A 253 -16.10 -2.33 8.34
N ILE A 254 -14.87 -2.06 7.89
CA ILE A 254 -14.55 -0.90 7.04
C ILE A 254 -15.32 -0.94 5.72
N TYR A 255 -15.34 -2.11 5.06
CA TYR A 255 -16.14 -2.32 3.85
C TYR A 255 -17.62 -2.05 4.09
N CYS A 256 -18.19 -2.56 5.18
CA CYS A 256 -19.58 -2.34 5.56
C CYS A 256 -19.88 -0.86 5.77
N PHE A 257 -19.02 -0.11 6.47
CA PHE A 257 -19.19 1.33 6.64
C PHE A 257 -19.23 2.07 5.30
N ASN A 258 -18.45 1.63 4.32
CA ASN A 258 -18.45 2.19 2.98
C ASN A 258 -19.69 1.80 2.14
N MET A 259 -20.42 0.75 2.53
CA MET A 259 -21.66 0.32 1.88
C MET A 259 -22.93 0.93 2.48
N LEU A 260 -22.84 1.47 3.70
CA LEU A 260 -23.91 2.30 4.23
C LEU A 260 -24.01 3.53 3.32
N GLU A 261 -25.18 3.76 2.71
CA GLU A 261 -25.44 4.99 1.97
C GLU A 261 -25.01 6.17 2.85
N PRO A 262 -24.38 7.23 2.27
CA PRO A 262 -24.06 8.41 3.05
C PRO A 262 -25.35 8.84 3.71
N CYS A 263 -25.41 8.67 5.04
CA CYS A 263 -26.55 9.14 5.80
C CYS A 263 -26.68 10.60 5.39
N ASP A 264 -27.81 10.95 4.78
CA ASP A 264 -28.10 12.29 4.28
C ASP A 264 -28.23 13.16 5.54
N VAL A 265 -27.08 13.48 6.17
CA VAL A 265 -26.95 14.47 7.24
C VAL A 265 -27.13 15.79 6.53
N ARG A 266 -28.36 16.02 6.07
CA ARG A 266 -28.88 17.36 5.86
C ARG A 266 -28.59 18.06 7.17
N ARG A 267 -27.66 19.00 7.11
CA ARG A 267 -27.58 20.03 8.13
C ARG A 267 -28.99 20.56 8.24
N ASN A 268 -29.65 20.29 9.35
CA ASN A 268 -30.69 21.18 9.82
C ASN A 268 -29.93 22.47 10.11
N ASP A 269 -29.77 23.29 9.07
CA ASP A 269 -29.45 24.70 9.21
C ASP A 269 -30.73 25.36 9.77
N ASP A 270 -30.95 25.16 11.07
CA ASP A 270 -31.79 25.98 11.95
C ASP A 270 -30.87 26.65 13.00
#